data_AF-A0A1J4KGX7-F1
#
_entry.id   AF-A0A1J4KGX7-F1
#
_cell.length_a   1.000
_cell.length_b   1.000
_cell.length_c   1.000
_cell.angle_alpha   90.00
_cell.angle_beta   90.00
_cell.angle_gamma   90.00
#
_symmetry.space_group_name_H-M   'P 1'
#
loop_
_entity.id
_entity.type
_entity.pdbx_description
1 polymer ?
#
loop_
_entity_poly.entity_id
_entity_poly.type
_entity_poly.pdbx_seq_one_letter_code
_entity_poly.pdbx_strand_id
1 'polypeptide(L)'
;MLDRYDRYFKFSFISFRKSSKFFILLIMHSFFFLLFLSLCISKPITLTDKNYQEITTSTNGRPIFVEVWDKHFYQSKSYKDSWKKIASSDKFKDKVIFADLNCHYESLTCQRICPGRVFPRFVWINGTTGATTQYSGGVSPDEVKNWISSQLSDAIEKIESNEKMKEILPISVKMSLFKFSIFENDKNSLEIAQQAAELVKHLQIKMVLVTDQEKHEPKLIHYTPDHREVVFEGEFTVENLKKFIKIHAIRFFAPYSETINHFSQVEEMPVEVFLYPHKNELFKKKAIDIAKSVENLIPTVQTGCEYSNTFCRYVGVGSDRVGVAVIIDKHNNLFWVHNLDRQVYNWTLDVLNGKERGSGPGTGVLKEYLMLFYDMRAKGGWPYYFVFLPFGVMIFAVFIAIFVLAFSIDPTKGQKYKKE
;
A
#
# COMPACT_ATOMS: atom_id res chain seq x y z
N MET A 1 93.53 8.87 4.26
CA MET A 1 92.89 10.14 4.62
C MET A 1 92.56 10.81 3.29
N LEU A 2 91.28 11.04 3.02
CA LEU A 2 90.67 11.56 1.79
C LEU A 2 90.74 10.62 0.55
N ASP A 3 89.69 10.63 -0.26
CA ASP A 3 89.50 9.92 -1.54
C ASP A 3 89.03 8.45 -1.57
N ARG A 4 87.95 8.13 -0.85
CA ARG A 4 87.22 6.87 -1.12
C ARG A 4 85.70 6.95 -1.02
N TYR A 5 85.08 8.04 -1.48
CA TYR A 5 83.63 8.24 -1.38
C TYR A 5 82.94 8.78 -2.64
N ASP A 6 83.42 8.46 -3.85
CA ASP A 6 82.78 9.00 -5.07
C ASP A 6 82.57 7.99 -6.22
N ARG A 7 82.36 6.71 -5.87
CA ARG A 7 82.13 5.65 -6.88
C ARG A 7 80.92 4.75 -6.66
N TYR A 8 79.97 5.14 -5.82
CA TYR A 8 78.70 4.42 -5.66
C TYR A 8 77.45 5.17 -6.17
N PHE A 9 77.58 6.41 -6.65
CA PHE A 9 76.42 7.21 -7.07
C PHE A 9 76.06 7.13 -8.57
N LYS A 10 76.71 6.26 -9.35
CA LYS A 10 76.52 6.20 -10.82
C LYS A 10 75.96 4.88 -11.36
N PHE A 11 75.43 4.00 -10.50
CA PHE A 11 74.76 2.76 -10.93
C PHE A 11 73.26 2.68 -10.60
N SER A 12 72.65 3.73 -10.04
CA SER A 12 71.20 3.74 -9.74
C SER A 12 70.32 4.49 -10.75
N PHE A 13 70.88 5.18 -11.74
CA PHE A 13 70.08 6.02 -12.65
C PHE A 13 69.75 5.40 -14.02
N ILE A 14 70.36 4.27 -14.40
CA ILE A 14 70.10 3.64 -15.71
C ILE A 14 69.07 2.49 -15.61
N SER A 15 68.80 1.96 -14.41
CA SER A 15 67.73 0.98 -14.19
C SER A 15 66.34 1.61 -13.95
N PHE A 16 66.26 2.94 -13.77
CA PHE A 16 64.98 3.61 -13.49
C PHE A 16 64.17 4.00 -14.74
N ARG A 17 64.81 4.07 -15.91
CA ARG A 17 64.15 4.51 -17.17
C ARG A 17 63.33 3.41 -17.87
N LYS A 18 63.63 2.13 -17.65
CA LYS A 18 62.77 1.01 -18.11
C LYS A 18 61.62 0.70 -17.15
N SER A 19 61.76 1.04 -15.87
CA SER A 19 60.71 0.85 -14.86
C SER A 19 59.57 1.90 -14.97
N SER A 20 59.91 3.14 -15.35
CA SER A 20 58.92 4.23 -15.50
C SER A 20 57.83 3.98 -16.56
N LYS A 21 58.17 3.38 -17.71
CA LYS A 21 57.16 3.07 -18.75
C LYS A 21 56.19 1.98 -18.32
N PHE A 22 56.67 1.00 -17.56
CA PHE A 22 55.83 -0.07 -17.01
C PHE A 22 54.88 0.47 -15.94
N PHE A 23 55.36 1.41 -15.11
CA PHE A 23 54.56 2.06 -14.08
C PHE A 23 53.43 2.93 -14.66
N ILE A 24 53.68 3.67 -15.74
CA ILE A 24 52.65 4.46 -16.42
C ILE A 24 51.59 3.56 -17.06
N LEU A 25 51.99 2.44 -17.67
CA LEU A 25 51.04 1.48 -18.27
C LEU A 25 50.13 0.85 -17.20
N LEU A 26 50.69 0.50 -16.04
CA LEU A 26 49.95 -0.04 -14.89
C LEU A 26 48.98 0.98 -14.29
N ILE A 27 49.38 2.26 -14.19
CA ILE A 27 48.49 3.34 -13.76
C ILE A 27 47.35 3.53 -14.76
N MET A 28 47.62 3.51 -16.08
CA MET A 28 46.58 3.64 -17.09
C MET A 28 45.61 2.45 -17.10
N HIS A 29 46.09 1.22 -16.90
CA HIS A 29 45.22 0.04 -16.79
C HIS A 29 44.39 0.06 -15.50
N SER A 30 44.98 0.42 -14.36
CA SER A 30 44.21 0.60 -13.11
C SER A 30 43.20 1.73 -13.20
N PHE A 31 43.53 2.83 -13.87
CA PHE A 31 42.59 3.95 -14.07
C PHE A 31 41.44 3.55 -14.99
N PHE A 32 41.70 2.86 -16.10
CA PHE A 32 40.65 2.32 -16.97
C PHE A 32 39.78 1.29 -16.25
N PHE A 33 40.37 0.41 -15.45
CA PHE A 33 39.64 -0.59 -14.67
C PHE A 33 38.75 0.08 -13.60
N LEU A 34 39.25 1.10 -12.90
CA LEU A 34 38.47 1.89 -11.93
C LEU A 34 37.36 2.70 -12.60
N LEU A 35 37.59 3.26 -13.79
CA LEU A 35 36.57 3.98 -14.55
C LEU A 35 35.47 3.01 -15.04
N PHE A 36 35.85 1.81 -15.47
CA PHE A 36 34.91 0.75 -15.86
C PHE A 36 34.10 0.23 -14.66
N LEU A 37 34.73 0.07 -13.48
CA LEU A 37 34.07 -0.29 -12.23
C LEU A 37 33.11 0.79 -11.73
N SER A 38 33.42 2.08 -11.94
CA SER A 38 32.55 3.19 -11.53
C SER A 38 31.26 3.30 -12.36
N LEU A 39 31.26 2.75 -13.58
CA LEU A 39 30.11 2.73 -14.48
C LEU A 39 29.14 1.57 -14.23
N CYS A 40 29.47 0.63 -13.35
CA CYS A 40 28.62 -0.52 -13.03
C CYS A 40 27.58 -0.24 -11.92
N ILE A 41 27.40 1.02 -11.49
CA ILE A 41 26.25 1.38 -10.65
C ILE A 41 25.02 1.40 -11.55
N SER A 42 24.36 0.25 -11.65
CA SER A 42 23.10 0.09 -12.39
C SER A 42 22.07 1.07 -11.85
N LYS A 43 21.88 2.19 -12.55
CA LYS A 43 20.78 3.10 -12.26
C LYS A 43 19.46 2.38 -12.57
N PRO A 44 18.37 2.70 -11.84
CA PRO A 44 17.05 2.26 -12.24
C PRO A 44 16.76 2.63 -13.69
N ILE A 45 16.08 1.74 -14.41
CA ILE A 45 15.66 1.99 -15.78
C ILE A 45 14.46 2.93 -15.76
N THR A 46 14.49 4.02 -16.53
CA THR A 46 13.31 4.89 -16.66
C THR A 46 12.32 4.30 -17.66
N LEU A 47 11.14 3.93 -17.17
CA LEU A 47 10.01 3.52 -18.00
C LEU A 47 9.31 4.73 -18.59
N THR A 48 8.89 4.57 -19.84
CA THR A 48 8.15 5.54 -20.65
C THR A 48 7.06 4.80 -21.40
N ASP A 49 6.09 5.54 -21.92
CA ASP A 49 5.02 5.00 -22.77
C ASP A 49 5.55 4.28 -24.02
N LYS A 50 6.77 4.62 -24.47
CA LYS A 50 7.39 4.04 -25.67
C LYS A 50 8.16 2.75 -25.41
N ASN A 51 8.87 2.65 -24.28
CA ASN A 51 9.78 1.53 -23.99
C ASN A 51 9.18 0.47 -23.04
N TYR A 52 8.02 0.73 -22.44
CA TYR A 52 7.41 -0.19 -21.46
C TYR A 52 7.25 -1.61 -22.00
N GLN A 53 6.74 -1.76 -23.23
CA GLN A 53 6.52 -3.08 -23.84
C GLN A 53 7.84 -3.79 -24.16
N GLU A 54 8.82 -3.07 -24.70
CA GLU A 54 10.14 -3.62 -25.00
C GLU A 54 10.84 -4.12 -23.72
N ILE A 55 10.83 -3.33 -22.65
CA ILE A 55 11.48 -3.67 -21.39
C ILE A 55 10.80 -4.87 -20.73
N THR A 56 9.47 -4.91 -20.70
CA THR A 56 8.72 -6.01 -20.07
C THR A 56 8.90 -7.35 -20.79
N THR A 57 9.08 -7.33 -22.12
CA THR A 57 9.32 -8.54 -22.92
C THR A 57 10.79 -9.01 -22.91
N SER A 58 11.76 -8.14 -22.61
CA SER A 58 13.19 -8.43 -22.67
C SER A 58 13.83 -8.80 -21.31
N THR A 59 13.03 -9.07 -20.29
CA THR A 59 13.52 -9.31 -18.91
C THR A 59 14.23 -10.65 -18.69
N ASN A 60 14.08 -11.59 -19.63
CA ASN A 60 14.49 -13.00 -19.47
C ASN A 60 13.88 -13.65 -18.21
N GLY A 61 12.62 -13.36 -17.91
CA GLY A 61 11.89 -13.90 -16.76
C GLY A 61 12.18 -13.17 -15.44
N ARG A 62 13.15 -12.25 -15.38
CA ARG A 62 13.43 -11.49 -14.16
C ARG A 62 12.31 -10.49 -13.87
N PRO A 63 11.79 -10.44 -12.62
CA PRO A 63 10.77 -9.48 -12.26
C PRO A 63 11.29 -8.04 -12.34
N ILE A 64 10.40 -7.11 -12.65
CA ILE A 64 10.67 -5.67 -12.60
C ILE A 64 9.97 -5.09 -11.38
N PHE A 65 10.69 -4.35 -10.56
CA PHE A 65 10.11 -3.56 -9.47
C PHE A 65 10.20 -2.07 -9.81
N VAL A 66 9.04 -1.43 -9.90
CA VAL A 66 8.91 -0.06 -10.41
C VAL A 66 8.51 0.89 -9.29
N GLU A 67 9.26 1.96 -9.09
CA GLU A 67 8.80 3.15 -8.38
C GLU A 67 7.95 4.01 -9.32
N VAL A 68 6.68 4.19 -8.96
CA VAL A 68 5.73 5.04 -9.65
C VAL A 68 5.64 6.36 -8.87
N TRP A 69 6.04 7.47 -9.49
CA TRP A 69 6.22 8.75 -8.81
C TRP A 69 5.68 9.93 -9.60
N ASP A 70 5.49 11.07 -8.92
CA ASP A 70 5.09 12.34 -9.52
C ASP A 70 5.95 13.48 -8.96
N LYS A 71 6.45 14.36 -9.85
CA LYS A 71 7.36 15.46 -9.49
C LYS A 71 6.72 16.54 -8.59
N HIS A 72 5.40 16.65 -8.58
CA HIS A 72 4.64 17.63 -7.80
C HIS A 72 4.33 17.16 -6.38
N PHE A 73 4.52 15.87 -6.10
CA PHE A 73 4.29 15.30 -4.77
C PHE A 73 5.57 15.35 -3.93
N TYR A 74 5.47 16.02 -2.77
CA TYR A 74 6.60 16.17 -1.85
C TYR A 74 7.15 14.81 -1.40
N GLN A 75 6.27 13.85 -1.12
CA GLN A 75 6.62 12.51 -0.69
C GLN A 75 7.51 11.81 -1.72
N SER A 76 7.16 11.84 -3.01
CA SER A 76 8.01 11.29 -4.08
C SER A 76 9.38 11.94 -4.14
N LYS A 77 9.44 13.28 -4.04
CA LYS A 77 10.72 14.00 -4.03
C LYS A 77 11.60 13.58 -2.85
N SER A 78 11.01 13.42 -1.67
CA SER A 78 11.71 13.00 -0.46
C SER A 78 12.15 11.52 -0.50
N TYR A 79 11.46 10.68 -1.27
CA TYR A 79 11.73 9.25 -1.33
C TYR A 79 12.87 8.85 -2.28
N LYS A 80 13.25 9.74 -3.19
CA LYS A 80 14.23 9.46 -4.26
C LYS A 80 15.54 8.83 -3.78
N ASP A 81 16.09 9.27 -2.65
CA ASP A 81 17.34 8.71 -2.14
C ASP A 81 17.15 7.35 -1.46
N SER A 82 15.98 7.12 -0.85
CA SER A 82 15.57 5.80 -0.38
C SER A 82 15.44 4.82 -1.54
N TRP A 83 14.79 5.23 -2.63
CA TRP A 83 14.66 4.40 -3.83
C TRP A 83 16.00 3.99 -4.41
N LYS A 84 16.94 4.93 -4.58
CA LYS A 84 18.32 4.62 -5.02
C LYS A 84 18.99 3.59 -4.11
N LYS A 85 18.86 3.72 -2.79
CA LYS A 85 19.44 2.77 -1.83
C LYS A 85 18.82 1.37 -1.93
N ILE A 86 17.53 1.27 -2.27
CA ILE A 86 16.85 -0.01 -2.49
C ILE A 86 17.34 -0.63 -3.81
N ALA A 87 17.32 0.15 -4.89
CA ALA A 87 17.69 -0.31 -6.22
C ALA A 87 19.16 -0.71 -6.36
N SER A 88 20.06 -0.04 -5.63
CA SER A 88 21.49 -0.37 -5.58
C SER A 88 21.85 -1.45 -4.55
N SER A 89 20.86 -2.14 -3.95
CA SER A 89 21.15 -3.15 -2.93
C SER A 89 21.70 -4.44 -3.56
N ASP A 90 22.88 -4.86 -3.10
CA ASP A 90 23.50 -6.13 -3.54
C ASP A 90 22.62 -7.35 -3.31
N LYS A 91 21.67 -7.29 -2.35
CA LYS A 91 20.72 -8.37 -2.06
C LYS A 91 19.86 -8.74 -3.29
N PHE A 92 19.55 -7.76 -4.12
CA PHE A 92 18.65 -7.88 -5.28
C PHE A 92 19.36 -7.78 -6.62
N LYS A 93 20.69 -7.58 -6.59
CA LYS A 93 21.51 -7.54 -7.80
C LYS A 93 21.29 -8.82 -8.60
N ASP A 94 21.05 -8.64 -9.90
CA ASP A 94 20.77 -9.69 -10.89
C ASP A 94 19.46 -10.49 -10.66
N LYS A 95 18.73 -10.26 -9.57
CA LYS A 95 17.45 -10.92 -9.25
C LYS A 95 16.23 -10.08 -9.61
N VAL A 96 16.34 -8.76 -9.52
CA VAL A 96 15.24 -7.81 -9.78
C VAL A 96 15.76 -6.71 -10.68
N ILE A 97 14.95 -6.36 -11.70
CA ILE A 97 15.19 -5.18 -12.52
C ILE A 97 14.49 -4.00 -11.83
N PHE A 98 15.25 -3.01 -11.37
CA PHE A 98 14.67 -1.80 -10.79
C PHE A 98 14.39 -0.77 -11.86
N ALA A 99 13.21 -0.16 -11.77
CA ALA A 99 12.78 0.85 -12.72
C ALA A 99 12.03 2.01 -12.03
N ASP A 100 11.97 3.16 -12.68
CA ASP A 100 11.16 4.30 -12.24
C ASP A 100 10.21 4.76 -13.35
N LEU A 101 9.04 5.25 -12.97
CA LEU A 101 8.00 5.74 -13.87
C LEU A 101 7.45 7.07 -13.34
N ASN A 102 7.62 8.14 -14.12
CA ASN A 102 7.07 9.44 -13.79
C ASN A 102 5.66 9.63 -14.39
N CYS A 103 4.64 9.51 -13.55
CA CYS A 103 3.23 9.60 -13.97
C CYS A 103 2.81 10.97 -14.50
N HIS A 104 3.57 12.03 -14.20
CA HIS A 104 3.29 13.35 -14.74
C HIS A 104 3.53 13.41 -16.25
N TYR A 105 4.52 12.67 -16.75
CA TYR A 105 4.86 12.65 -18.19
C TYR A 105 4.30 11.40 -18.90
N GLU A 106 4.27 10.26 -18.20
CA GLU A 106 3.97 8.94 -18.77
C GLU A 106 2.61 8.43 -18.27
N SER A 107 1.56 9.22 -18.52
CA SER A 107 0.25 9.01 -17.93
C SER A 107 -0.42 7.70 -18.39
N LEU A 108 -0.18 7.26 -19.64
CA LEU A 108 -0.80 6.05 -20.18
C LEU A 108 -0.27 4.79 -19.49
N THR A 109 1.05 4.65 -19.40
CA THR A 109 1.69 3.53 -18.68
C THR A 109 1.35 3.57 -17.21
N CYS A 110 1.33 4.77 -16.60
CA CYS A 110 0.96 4.92 -15.20
C CYS A 110 -0.45 4.39 -14.91
N GLN A 111 -1.46 4.81 -15.67
CA GLN A 111 -2.84 4.32 -15.49
C GLN A 111 -2.97 2.83 -15.78
N ARG A 112 -2.16 2.30 -16.70
CA ARG A 112 -2.17 0.88 -17.07
C ARG A 112 -1.65 -0.02 -15.95
N ILE A 113 -0.49 0.30 -15.36
CA ILE A 113 0.21 -0.65 -14.46
C ILE A 113 -0.11 -0.41 -12.97
N CYS A 114 -0.45 0.83 -12.62
CA CYS A 114 -0.71 1.22 -11.24
C CYS A 114 -1.57 2.50 -11.26
N PRO A 115 -2.89 2.39 -11.43
CA PRO A 115 -3.80 3.54 -11.34
C PRO A 115 -3.94 4.06 -9.91
N GLY A 116 -4.01 5.38 -9.72
CA GLY A 116 -4.11 6.00 -8.39
C GLY A 116 -3.49 7.40 -8.31
N ARG A 117 -3.65 8.05 -7.14
CA ARG A 117 -3.28 9.47 -6.92
C ARG A 117 -2.31 9.70 -5.77
N VAL A 118 -2.04 8.67 -4.98
CA VAL A 118 -1.06 8.72 -3.91
C VAL A 118 0.30 8.41 -4.52
N PHE A 119 1.34 9.12 -4.11
CA PHE A 119 2.70 8.89 -4.60
C PHE A 119 3.73 9.02 -3.45
N PRO A 120 4.84 8.28 -3.48
CA PRO A 120 5.18 7.23 -4.45
C PRO A 120 4.32 5.98 -4.27
N ARG A 121 4.23 5.17 -5.32
CA ARG A 121 3.65 3.82 -5.31
C ARG A 121 4.65 2.85 -5.88
N PHE A 122 4.46 1.58 -5.59
CA PHE A 122 5.33 0.54 -6.11
C PHE A 122 4.52 -0.55 -6.78
N VAL A 123 5.05 -1.06 -7.89
CA VAL A 123 4.42 -2.16 -8.63
C VAL A 123 5.49 -3.19 -8.98
N TRP A 124 5.12 -4.44 -8.79
CA TRP A 124 5.89 -5.60 -9.21
C TRP A 124 5.33 -6.11 -10.52
N ILE A 125 6.20 -6.34 -11.49
CA ILE A 125 5.84 -6.89 -12.79
C ILE A 125 6.52 -8.24 -12.90
N ASN A 126 5.72 -9.29 -13.06
CA ASN A 126 6.24 -10.63 -13.30
C ASN A 126 6.97 -10.65 -14.65
N GLY A 127 8.25 -11.02 -14.65
CA GLY A 127 9.08 -11.00 -15.87
C GLY A 127 8.69 -12.05 -16.91
N THR A 128 7.90 -13.06 -16.53
CA THR A 128 7.45 -14.13 -17.43
C THR A 128 6.06 -13.84 -18.00
N THR A 129 5.11 -13.43 -17.15
CA THR A 129 3.71 -13.24 -17.55
C THR A 129 3.37 -11.78 -17.89
N GLY A 130 4.20 -10.83 -17.46
CA GLY A 130 3.90 -9.40 -17.54
C GLY A 130 2.81 -8.94 -16.56
N ALA A 131 2.27 -9.83 -15.73
CA ALA A 131 1.25 -9.50 -14.74
C ALA A 131 1.79 -8.49 -13.73
N THR A 132 0.97 -7.50 -13.39
CA THR A 132 1.34 -6.40 -12.49
C THR A 132 0.66 -6.57 -11.14
N THR A 133 1.42 -6.43 -10.07
CA THR A 133 0.92 -6.51 -8.70
C THR A 133 1.31 -5.25 -7.95
N GLN A 134 0.32 -4.51 -7.46
CA GLN A 134 0.58 -3.28 -6.71
C GLN A 134 1.00 -3.63 -5.28
N TYR A 135 2.03 -2.95 -4.80
CA TYR A 135 2.45 -3.03 -3.40
C TYR A 135 1.47 -2.24 -2.53
N SER A 136 0.84 -2.92 -1.57
CA SER A 136 -0.13 -2.33 -0.64
C SER A 136 0.45 -1.95 0.72
N GLY A 137 1.76 -2.16 0.93
CA GLY A 137 2.43 -1.94 2.21
C GLY A 137 2.90 -0.50 2.47
N GLY A 138 3.57 -0.29 3.61
CA GLY A 138 4.14 1.01 3.96
C GLY A 138 5.39 1.38 3.16
N VAL A 139 5.70 2.66 3.08
CA VAL A 139 6.77 3.17 2.21
C VAL A 139 8.16 3.12 2.87
N SER A 140 8.32 2.59 4.09
CA SER A 140 9.64 2.58 4.72
C SER A 140 10.64 1.73 3.91
N PRO A 141 11.92 2.13 3.77
CA PRO A 141 12.85 1.40 2.93
C PRO A 141 13.03 -0.07 3.35
N ASP A 142 12.98 -0.34 4.64
CA ASP A 142 13.11 -1.70 5.16
C ASP A 142 11.87 -2.55 4.88
N GLU A 143 10.66 -1.99 5.00
CA GLU A 143 9.42 -2.69 4.60
C GLU A 143 9.43 -3.04 3.11
N VAL A 144 9.80 -2.09 2.25
CA VAL A 144 9.88 -2.31 0.81
C VAL A 144 10.91 -3.39 0.48
N LYS A 145 12.11 -3.35 1.09
CA LYS A 145 13.14 -4.39 0.91
C LYS A 145 12.67 -5.77 1.39
N ASN A 146 12.01 -5.82 2.55
CA ASN A 146 11.49 -7.07 3.10
C ASN A 146 10.41 -7.66 2.18
N TRP A 147 9.55 -6.81 1.62
CA TRP A 147 8.55 -7.23 0.66
C TRP A 147 9.15 -7.72 -0.65
N ILE A 148 10.13 -7.02 -1.25
CA ILE A 148 10.85 -7.54 -2.43
C ILE A 148 11.46 -8.92 -2.13
N SER A 149 12.03 -9.07 -0.94
CA SER A 149 12.61 -10.35 -0.52
C SER A 149 11.56 -11.45 -0.43
N SER A 150 10.35 -11.15 0.05
CA SER A 150 9.26 -12.13 0.12
C SER A 150 8.76 -12.51 -1.27
N GLN A 151 8.72 -11.58 -2.23
CA GLN A 151 8.36 -11.90 -3.62
C GLN A 151 9.36 -12.86 -4.29
N LEU A 152 10.63 -12.80 -3.90
CA LEU A 152 11.69 -13.68 -4.39
C LEU A 152 11.78 -15.04 -3.66
N SER A 153 11.11 -15.17 -2.51
CA SER A 153 11.12 -16.39 -1.70
C SER A 153 9.91 -17.27 -2.02
N ASP A 154 9.85 -18.47 -1.48
CA ASP A 154 8.62 -19.28 -1.55
C ASP A 154 7.48 -18.57 -0.79
N ALA A 155 6.26 -18.71 -1.31
CA ALA A 155 5.08 -18.10 -0.68
C ALA A 155 4.81 -18.68 0.73
N ILE A 156 5.14 -19.95 0.96
CA ILE A 156 4.99 -20.61 2.25
C ILE A 156 6.35 -21.13 2.72
N GLU A 157 6.78 -20.71 3.90
CA GLU A 157 7.98 -21.25 4.53
C GLU A 157 7.68 -22.60 5.19
N LYS A 158 8.39 -23.65 4.79
CA LYS A 158 8.28 -24.95 5.45
C LYS A 158 9.05 -24.94 6.77
N ILE A 159 8.39 -25.36 7.85
CA ILE A 159 9.03 -25.51 9.16
C ILE A 159 8.92 -26.98 9.61
N GLU A 160 9.99 -27.46 10.25
CA GLU A 160 10.13 -28.88 10.61
C GLU A 160 9.22 -29.30 11.77
N SER A 161 8.81 -28.38 12.64
CA SER A 161 8.06 -28.74 13.84
C SER A 161 7.27 -27.59 14.45
N ASN A 162 6.33 -27.94 15.33
CA ASN A 162 5.55 -26.98 16.12
C ASN A 162 6.42 -26.22 17.15
N GLU A 163 7.62 -26.71 17.50
CA GLU A 163 8.56 -25.97 18.36
C GLU A 163 9.12 -24.74 17.63
N LYS A 164 9.52 -24.87 16.36
CA LYS A 164 9.94 -23.72 15.54
C LYS A 164 8.82 -22.68 15.41
N MET A 165 7.56 -23.12 15.43
CA MET A 165 6.44 -22.20 15.42
C MET A 165 6.46 -21.23 16.62
N LYS A 166 6.89 -21.68 17.81
CA LYS A 166 7.00 -20.82 19.00
C LYS A 166 7.96 -19.66 18.81
N GLU A 167 9.03 -19.85 18.03
CA GLU A 167 10.00 -18.80 17.69
C GLU A 167 9.43 -17.78 16.70
N ILE A 168 8.48 -18.20 15.87
CA ILE A 168 7.83 -17.39 14.83
C ILE A 168 6.61 -16.65 15.39
N LEU A 169 5.93 -17.18 16.40
CA LEU A 169 4.73 -16.58 17.01
C LEU A 169 4.85 -15.08 17.34
N PRO A 170 5.98 -14.55 17.87
CA PRO A 170 6.13 -13.11 18.12
C PRO A 170 5.96 -12.22 16.88
N ILE A 171 6.10 -12.76 15.67
CA ILE A 171 5.86 -12.04 14.41
C ILE A 171 4.39 -11.62 14.27
N SER A 172 3.44 -12.38 14.85
CA SER A 172 1.99 -12.05 14.83
C SER A 172 1.66 -10.66 15.40
N VAL A 173 2.52 -10.14 16.29
CA VAL A 173 2.37 -8.79 16.85
C VAL A 173 2.70 -7.72 15.81
N LYS A 174 3.54 -8.01 14.81
CA LYS A 174 4.03 -7.06 13.80
C LYS A 174 3.31 -7.18 12.46
N MET A 175 2.91 -8.38 12.06
CA MET A 175 2.19 -8.66 10.80
C MET A 175 1.29 -9.88 10.96
N SER A 176 0.37 -10.11 10.02
CA SER A 176 -0.48 -11.30 10.04
C SER A 176 0.34 -12.56 9.79
N LEU A 177 0.11 -13.58 10.62
CA LEU A 177 0.82 -14.86 10.60
C LEU A 177 -0.16 -16.00 10.40
N PHE A 178 0.10 -16.83 9.40
CA PHE A 178 -0.73 -17.97 9.03
C PHE A 178 0.09 -19.25 9.11
N LYS A 179 -0.53 -20.31 9.65
CA LYS A 179 0.04 -21.66 9.71
C LYS A 179 -0.88 -22.62 8.98
N PHE A 180 -0.33 -23.28 7.97
CA PHE A 180 -0.88 -24.49 7.40
C PHE A 180 -0.38 -25.71 8.20
N SER A 181 -1.28 -26.62 8.55
CA SER A 181 -0.95 -27.96 9.04
C SER A 181 -1.63 -28.95 8.10
N ILE A 182 -0.83 -29.76 7.40
CA ILE A 182 -1.30 -30.66 6.34
C ILE A 182 -0.57 -32.00 6.50
N PHE A 183 -1.30 -33.10 6.39
CA PHE A 183 -0.72 -34.44 6.36
C PHE A 183 0.24 -34.58 5.16
N GLU A 184 1.46 -35.06 5.39
CA GLU A 184 2.53 -35.07 4.38
C GLU A 184 2.17 -35.81 3.07
N ASN A 185 1.28 -36.81 3.14
CA ASN A 185 0.85 -37.57 1.97
C ASN A 185 -0.42 -37.01 1.30
N ASP A 186 -1.03 -35.95 1.83
CA ASP A 186 -2.15 -35.25 1.20
C ASP A 186 -1.66 -34.24 0.15
N LYS A 187 -1.24 -34.78 -1.00
CA LYS A 187 -0.71 -33.98 -2.11
C LYS A 187 -1.70 -32.93 -2.63
N ASN A 188 -2.99 -33.24 -2.59
CA ASN A 188 -4.04 -32.35 -3.09
C ASN A 188 -4.16 -31.11 -2.19
N SER A 189 -4.21 -31.29 -0.87
CA SER A 189 -4.26 -30.16 0.06
C SER A 189 -2.96 -29.34 0.05
N LEU A 190 -1.80 -29.99 -0.12
CA LEU A 190 -0.53 -29.29 -0.30
C LEU A 190 -0.55 -28.39 -1.55
N GLU A 191 -1.05 -28.90 -2.67
CA GLU A 191 -1.17 -28.13 -3.92
C GLU A 191 -2.14 -26.96 -3.77
N ILE A 192 -3.31 -27.19 -3.17
CA ILE A 192 -4.31 -26.14 -2.89
C ILE A 192 -3.70 -25.03 -2.01
N ALA A 193 -2.98 -25.40 -0.95
CA ALA A 193 -2.34 -24.43 -0.06
C ALA A 193 -1.28 -23.61 -0.80
N GLN A 194 -0.43 -24.27 -1.59
CA GLN A 194 0.62 -23.60 -2.37
C GLN A 194 0.04 -22.62 -3.40
N GLN A 195 -1.00 -23.04 -4.12
CA GLN A 195 -1.69 -22.17 -5.09
C GLN A 195 -2.35 -20.97 -4.39
N ALA A 196 -3.07 -21.20 -3.29
CA ALA A 196 -3.67 -20.12 -2.51
C ALA A 196 -2.64 -19.11 -2.00
N ALA A 197 -1.51 -19.59 -1.47
CA ALA A 197 -0.44 -18.76 -0.97
C ALA A 197 0.24 -17.94 -2.08
N GLU A 198 0.43 -18.51 -3.28
CA GLU A 198 1.00 -17.78 -4.41
C GLU A 198 0.09 -16.63 -4.85
N LEU A 199 -1.24 -16.83 -4.85
CA LEU A 199 -2.23 -15.81 -5.19
C LEU A 199 -2.30 -14.62 -4.21
N VAL A 200 -1.74 -14.78 -3.01
CA VAL A 200 -1.72 -13.75 -1.95
C VAL A 200 -0.30 -13.39 -1.51
N LYS A 201 0.72 -13.87 -2.22
CA LYS A 201 2.14 -13.66 -1.91
C LYS A 201 2.54 -12.18 -1.88
N HIS A 202 1.80 -11.34 -2.61
CA HIS A 202 2.02 -9.90 -2.67
C HIS A 202 1.54 -9.17 -1.40
N LEU A 203 0.83 -9.84 -0.50
CA LEU A 203 0.43 -9.25 0.77
C LEU A 203 1.59 -9.24 1.77
N GLN A 204 1.60 -8.28 2.70
CA GLN A 204 2.59 -8.21 3.78
C GLN A 204 2.26 -9.18 4.92
N ILE A 205 2.27 -10.48 4.62
CA ILE A 205 1.90 -11.55 5.55
C ILE A 205 3.03 -12.57 5.67
N LYS A 206 3.00 -13.35 6.75
CA LYS A 206 3.87 -14.50 6.94
C LYS A 206 3.03 -15.78 6.86
N MET A 207 3.42 -16.71 5.99
CA MET A 207 2.79 -18.02 5.88
C MET A 207 3.83 -19.10 6.15
N VAL A 208 3.48 -20.06 7.00
CA VAL A 208 4.31 -21.23 7.29
C VAL A 208 3.51 -22.52 7.07
N LEU A 209 4.22 -23.60 6.71
CA LEU A 209 3.66 -24.94 6.54
C LEU A 209 4.36 -25.89 7.51
N VAL A 210 3.56 -26.56 8.33
CA VAL A 210 3.94 -27.75 9.10
C VAL A 210 3.33 -28.95 8.39
N THR A 211 4.16 -29.95 8.08
CA THR A 211 3.69 -31.24 7.57
C THR A 211 3.78 -32.29 8.66
N ASP A 212 2.65 -32.94 8.93
CA ASP A 212 2.56 -33.96 9.97
C ASP A 212 2.54 -35.37 9.34
N GLN A 213 3.10 -36.36 10.04
CA GLN A 213 3.10 -37.76 9.62
C GLN A 213 1.79 -38.48 9.96
N GLU A 214 1.04 -37.97 10.94
CA GLU A 214 -0.25 -38.53 11.31
C GLU A 214 -1.33 -38.01 10.36
N LYS A 215 -2.22 -38.89 9.92
CA LYS A 215 -3.31 -38.49 9.02
C LYS A 215 -4.32 -37.62 9.77
N HIS A 216 -4.51 -36.40 9.30
CA HIS A 216 -5.54 -35.48 9.78
C HIS A 216 -6.08 -34.62 8.63
N GLU A 217 -7.19 -33.94 8.87
CA GLU A 217 -7.74 -32.96 7.93
C GLU A 217 -6.84 -31.71 7.83
N PRO A 218 -6.69 -31.11 6.64
CA PRO A 218 -5.87 -29.92 6.47
C PRO A 218 -6.45 -28.73 7.25
N LYS A 219 -5.57 -27.97 7.91
CA LYS A 219 -5.96 -26.82 8.73
C LYS A 219 -5.19 -25.57 8.32
N LEU A 220 -5.88 -24.43 8.31
CA LEU A 220 -5.28 -23.10 8.23
C LEU A 220 -5.65 -22.33 9.49
N ILE A 221 -4.64 -21.80 10.18
CA ILE A 221 -4.79 -21.02 11.42
C ILE A 221 -4.17 -19.65 11.23
N HIS A 222 -4.90 -18.59 11.55
CA HIS A 222 -4.38 -17.22 11.67
C HIS A 222 -4.08 -16.90 13.14
N TYR A 223 -2.87 -16.41 13.41
CA TYR A 223 -2.42 -16.01 14.73
C TYR A 223 -2.55 -14.50 14.91
N THR A 224 -3.36 -14.07 15.89
CA THR A 224 -3.62 -12.66 16.13
C THR A 224 -2.63 -12.05 17.13
N PRO A 225 -2.49 -10.70 17.17
CA PRO A 225 -1.63 -10.02 18.13
C PRO A 225 -2.04 -10.21 19.59
N ASP A 226 -3.32 -10.51 19.85
CA ASP A 226 -3.84 -10.83 21.18
C ASP A 226 -3.77 -12.32 21.52
N HIS A 227 -2.86 -13.06 20.86
CA HIS A 227 -2.54 -14.47 21.09
C HIS A 227 -3.71 -15.45 20.89
N ARG A 228 -4.66 -15.10 20.01
CA ARG A 228 -5.73 -16.01 19.61
C ARG A 228 -5.34 -16.79 18.37
N GLU A 229 -5.94 -17.96 18.23
CA GLU A 229 -5.94 -18.74 17.01
C GLU A 229 -7.31 -18.60 16.36
N VAL A 230 -7.35 -18.03 15.16
CA VAL A 230 -8.55 -17.97 14.33
C VAL A 230 -8.42 -19.09 13.31
N VAL A 231 -9.20 -20.16 13.49
CA VAL A 231 -9.18 -21.34 12.62
C VAL A 231 -10.10 -21.11 11.43
N PHE A 232 -9.65 -21.48 10.24
CA PHE A 232 -10.47 -21.47 9.05
C PHE A 232 -11.54 -22.59 9.11
N GLU A 233 -12.83 -22.24 8.99
CA GLU A 233 -13.97 -23.16 9.15
C GLU A 233 -14.67 -23.53 7.83
N GLY A 234 -14.06 -23.22 6.67
CA GLY A 234 -14.66 -23.47 5.35
C GLY A 234 -14.13 -24.73 4.64
N GLU A 235 -14.66 -24.99 3.45
CA GLU A 235 -14.08 -26.01 2.57
C GLU A 235 -12.66 -25.60 2.15
N PHE A 236 -11.70 -26.53 2.23
CA PHE A 236 -10.29 -26.30 1.94
C PHE A 236 -10.02 -26.19 0.43
N THR A 237 -10.48 -25.10 -0.17
CA THR A 237 -10.34 -24.77 -1.60
C THR A 237 -9.49 -23.51 -1.77
N VAL A 238 -8.86 -23.36 -2.95
CA VAL A 238 -7.98 -22.22 -3.25
C VAL A 238 -8.65 -20.87 -3.00
N GLU A 239 -9.89 -20.70 -3.48
CA GLU A 239 -10.61 -19.43 -3.34
C GLU A 239 -11.05 -19.14 -1.91
N ASN A 240 -11.47 -20.15 -1.15
CA ASN A 240 -11.85 -19.94 0.25
C ASN A 240 -10.64 -19.59 1.11
N LEU A 241 -9.50 -20.26 0.90
CA LEU A 241 -8.25 -19.96 1.62
C LEU A 241 -7.73 -18.57 1.26
N LYS A 242 -7.71 -18.22 -0.03
CA LYS A 242 -7.35 -16.87 -0.50
C LYS A 242 -8.25 -15.81 0.13
N LYS A 243 -9.57 -16.02 0.16
CA LYS A 243 -10.52 -15.10 0.79
C LYS A 243 -10.22 -14.93 2.29
N PHE A 244 -10.04 -16.04 3.02
CA PHE A 244 -9.70 -16.02 4.44
C PHE A 244 -8.39 -15.27 4.70
N ILE A 245 -7.34 -15.56 3.93
CA ILE A 245 -6.05 -14.89 4.05
C ILE A 245 -6.17 -13.39 3.77
N LYS A 246 -6.91 -12.98 2.73
CA LYS A 246 -7.12 -11.56 2.40
C LYS A 246 -7.87 -10.82 3.52
N ILE A 247 -8.94 -11.42 4.07
CA ILE A 247 -9.70 -10.83 5.19
C ILE A 247 -8.79 -10.61 6.42
N HIS A 248 -7.85 -11.52 6.66
CA HIS A 248 -6.91 -11.45 7.78
C HIS A 248 -5.53 -10.90 7.41
N ALA A 249 -5.33 -10.33 6.21
CA ALA A 249 -4.03 -9.85 5.76
C ALA A 249 -3.60 -8.57 6.47
N ILE A 250 -4.57 -7.79 6.94
CA ILE A 250 -4.33 -6.71 7.89
C ILE A 250 -4.37 -7.30 9.30
N ARG A 251 -3.34 -6.99 10.07
CA ARG A 251 -3.25 -7.37 11.47
C ARG A 251 -4.50 -6.93 12.24
N PHE A 252 -5.14 -7.86 12.95
CA PHE A 252 -6.35 -7.60 13.74
C PHE A 252 -6.19 -6.35 14.61
N PHE A 253 -7.14 -5.42 14.46
CA PHE A 253 -7.22 -4.21 15.27
C PHE A 253 -5.94 -3.34 15.20
N ALA A 254 -5.27 -3.34 14.05
CA ALA A 254 -4.16 -2.43 13.77
C ALA A 254 -4.64 -0.96 13.76
N PRO A 255 -3.75 0.01 14.06
CA PRO A 255 -4.06 1.42 13.86
C PRO A 255 -4.37 1.73 12.38
N TYR A 256 -5.46 2.43 12.14
CA TYR A 256 -5.80 2.93 10.81
C TYR A 256 -4.73 3.90 10.30
N SER A 257 -4.39 3.78 9.02
CA SER A 257 -3.38 4.58 8.35
C SER A 257 -3.65 4.65 6.84
N GLU A 258 -2.89 5.46 6.10
CA GLU A 258 -3.01 5.51 4.64
C GLU A 258 -2.66 4.17 3.97
N THR A 259 -1.83 3.34 4.60
CA THR A 259 -1.55 1.97 4.12
C THR A 259 -2.83 1.13 4.09
N ILE A 260 -3.72 1.31 5.07
CA ILE A 260 -5.01 0.60 5.11
C ILE A 260 -5.95 1.08 4.00
N ASN A 261 -5.95 2.38 3.70
CA ASN A 261 -6.70 2.91 2.55
C ASN A 261 -6.20 2.32 1.24
N HIS A 262 -4.88 2.30 1.07
CA HIS A 262 -4.23 1.78 -0.12
C HIS A 262 -4.47 0.27 -0.27
N PHE A 263 -4.40 -0.49 0.82
CA PHE A 263 -4.83 -1.89 0.85
C PHE A 263 -6.28 -2.05 0.38
N SER A 264 -7.22 -1.28 0.93
CA SER A 264 -8.63 -1.36 0.54
C SER A 264 -8.85 -1.06 -0.95
N GLN A 265 -8.09 -0.11 -1.49
CA GLN A 265 -8.13 0.24 -2.90
C GLN A 265 -7.55 -0.86 -3.81
N VAL A 266 -6.37 -1.39 -3.46
CA VAL A 266 -5.64 -2.38 -4.28
C VAL A 266 -6.28 -3.76 -4.21
N GLU A 267 -6.70 -4.19 -3.03
CA GLU A 267 -7.28 -5.51 -2.81
C GLU A 267 -8.78 -5.57 -3.11
N GLU A 268 -9.38 -4.42 -3.47
CA GLU A 268 -10.80 -4.22 -3.74
C GLU A 268 -11.66 -4.74 -2.57
N MET A 269 -11.18 -4.49 -1.36
CA MET A 269 -11.72 -5.05 -0.13
C MET A 269 -12.06 -3.90 0.81
N PRO A 270 -13.31 -3.79 1.27
CA PRO A 270 -13.64 -2.81 2.28
C PRO A 270 -12.91 -3.14 3.60
N VAL A 271 -12.73 -2.16 4.46
CA VAL A 271 -12.13 -2.33 5.79
C VAL A 271 -13.03 -1.72 6.85
N GLU A 272 -13.24 -2.40 7.96
CA GLU A 272 -14.02 -1.88 9.09
C GLU A 272 -13.12 -1.20 10.12
N VAL A 273 -13.36 0.08 10.36
CA VAL A 273 -12.62 0.96 11.26
C VAL A 273 -13.45 1.23 12.52
N PHE A 274 -12.97 0.74 13.66
CA PHE A 274 -13.56 1.02 14.97
C PHE A 274 -13.04 2.35 15.50
N LEU A 275 -13.94 3.34 15.60
CA LEU A 275 -13.66 4.71 16.05
C LEU A 275 -14.12 4.91 17.50
N TYR A 276 -13.20 5.14 18.41
CA TYR A 276 -13.51 5.36 19.83
C TYR A 276 -12.43 6.21 20.53
N PRO A 277 -12.72 6.81 21.70
CA PRO A 277 -11.72 7.53 22.47
C PRO A 277 -10.78 6.55 23.18
N HIS A 278 -9.48 6.55 22.83
CA HIS A 278 -8.54 5.51 23.28
C HIS A 278 -8.30 5.52 24.79
N LYS A 279 -8.54 6.66 25.44
CA LYS A 279 -8.45 6.81 26.89
C LYS A 279 -9.61 6.15 27.65
N ASN A 280 -10.68 5.75 26.96
CA ASN A 280 -11.84 5.12 27.59
C ASN A 280 -11.80 3.60 27.40
N GLU A 281 -11.34 2.89 28.43
CA GLU A 281 -11.21 1.43 28.41
C GLU A 281 -12.54 0.69 28.19
N LEU A 282 -13.68 1.26 28.59
CA LEU A 282 -15.00 0.65 28.35
C LEU A 282 -15.31 0.59 26.85
N PHE A 283 -15.12 1.71 26.13
CA PHE A 283 -15.33 1.73 24.68
C PHE A 283 -14.31 0.87 23.93
N LYS A 284 -13.06 0.87 24.39
CA LYS A 284 -12.00 0.00 23.83
C LYS A 284 -12.36 -1.47 23.93
N LYS A 285 -12.75 -1.95 25.11
CA LYS A 285 -13.17 -3.33 25.32
C LYS A 285 -14.36 -3.67 24.43
N LYS A 286 -15.38 -2.81 24.41
CA LYS A 286 -16.56 -2.98 23.57
C LYS A 286 -16.21 -3.04 22.07
N ALA A 287 -15.31 -2.19 21.60
CA ALA A 287 -14.86 -2.17 20.22
C ALA A 287 -14.11 -3.46 19.84
N ILE A 288 -13.22 -3.95 20.71
CA ILE A 288 -12.50 -5.22 20.50
C ILE A 288 -13.48 -6.40 20.46
N ASP A 289 -14.42 -6.46 21.40
CA ASP A 289 -15.40 -7.56 21.48
C ASP A 289 -16.28 -7.60 20.21
N ILE A 290 -16.72 -6.43 19.71
CA ILE A 290 -17.47 -6.35 18.46
C ILE A 290 -16.59 -6.66 17.25
N ALA A 291 -15.35 -6.15 17.20
CA ALA A 291 -14.41 -6.44 16.12
C ALA A 291 -14.16 -7.95 15.96
N LYS A 292 -14.07 -8.70 17.08
CA LYS A 292 -13.97 -10.17 17.06
C LYS A 292 -15.18 -10.84 16.44
N SER A 293 -16.38 -10.27 16.59
CA SER A 293 -17.59 -10.85 15.99
C SER A 293 -17.65 -10.70 14.47
N VAL A 294 -16.98 -9.70 13.90
CA VAL A 294 -16.99 -9.41 12.44
C VAL A 294 -15.68 -9.74 11.73
N GLU A 295 -14.65 -10.19 12.44
CA GLU A 295 -13.30 -10.38 11.89
C GLU A 295 -13.23 -11.44 10.78
N ASN A 296 -14.21 -12.35 10.71
CA ASN A 296 -14.34 -13.35 9.65
C ASN A 296 -15.04 -12.82 8.38
N LEU A 297 -15.63 -11.62 8.43
CA LEU A 297 -16.33 -11.00 7.31
C LEU A 297 -15.42 -10.04 6.52
N ILE A 298 -14.63 -9.26 7.23
CA ILE A 298 -13.91 -8.10 6.70
C ILE A 298 -12.68 -7.78 7.58
N PRO A 299 -11.59 -7.22 7.01
CA PRO A 299 -10.47 -6.73 7.82
C PRO A 299 -10.93 -5.67 8.84
N THR A 300 -10.41 -5.75 10.07
CA THR A 300 -10.77 -4.82 11.15
C THR A 300 -9.56 -4.04 11.65
N VAL A 301 -9.75 -2.72 11.79
CA VAL A 301 -8.74 -1.77 12.29
C VAL A 301 -9.37 -0.80 13.28
N GLN A 302 -8.55 0.04 13.92
CA GLN A 302 -9.04 1.01 14.89
C GLN A 302 -8.38 2.38 14.73
N THR A 303 -9.09 3.42 15.16
CA THR A 303 -8.48 4.73 15.43
C THR A 303 -9.38 5.56 16.34
N GLY A 304 -8.97 6.78 16.65
CA GLY A 304 -9.75 7.77 17.36
C GLY A 304 -9.59 9.12 16.69
N CYS A 305 -10.58 10.00 16.83
CA CYS A 305 -10.53 11.32 16.18
C CYS A 305 -9.40 12.21 16.72
N GLU A 306 -8.85 11.88 17.89
CA GLU A 306 -7.65 12.50 18.45
C GLU A 306 -6.36 12.17 17.67
N TYR A 307 -6.30 11.00 17.02
CA TYR A 307 -5.15 10.56 16.22
C TYR A 307 -5.38 10.70 14.71
N SER A 308 -6.63 10.60 14.25
CA SER A 308 -7.00 10.64 12.83
C SER A 308 -8.16 11.60 12.57
N ASN A 309 -8.00 12.85 13.00
CA ASN A 309 -9.01 13.90 12.80
C ASN A 309 -9.43 14.08 11.33
N THR A 310 -8.47 14.03 10.40
CA THR A 310 -8.74 14.09 8.95
C THR A 310 -9.69 13.00 8.49
N PHE A 311 -9.50 11.77 9.00
CA PHE A 311 -10.38 10.65 8.70
C PHE A 311 -11.78 10.85 9.30
N CYS A 312 -11.88 11.21 10.58
CA CYS A 312 -13.17 11.46 11.22
C CYS A 312 -13.98 12.55 10.50
N ARG A 313 -13.32 13.64 10.09
CA ARG A 313 -13.96 14.69 9.29
C ARG A 313 -14.41 14.19 7.92
N TYR A 314 -13.59 13.38 7.25
CA TYR A 314 -13.93 12.77 5.95
C TYR A 314 -15.23 11.96 6.05
N VAL A 315 -15.34 11.08 7.07
CA VAL A 315 -16.54 10.24 7.28
C VAL A 315 -17.67 10.93 8.03
N GLY A 316 -17.45 12.17 8.47
CA GLY A 316 -18.46 12.98 9.15
C GLY A 316 -18.77 12.61 10.59
N VAL A 317 -17.81 11.99 11.27
CA VAL A 317 -17.89 11.68 12.70
C VAL A 317 -17.32 12.84 13.50
N GLY A 318 -18.17 13.53 14.24
CA GLY A 318 -17.78 14.61 15.16
C GLY A 318 -17.26 14.08 16.49
N SER A 319 -16.70 14.97 17.32
CA SER A 319 -16.20 14.63 18.66
C SER A 319 -17.32 14.31 19.67
N ASP A 320 -18.56 14.66 19.34
CA ASP A 320 -19.78 14.39 20.11
C ASP A 320 -20.26 12.94 19.97
N ARG A 321 -19.91 12.26 18.87
CA ARG A 321 -20.23 10.84 18.66
C ARG A 321 -19.13 9.97 19.25
N VAL A 322 -19.49 9.15 20.23
CA VAL A 322 -18.53 8.27 20.92
C VAL A 322 -18.81 6.82 20.56
N GLY A 323 -17.81 6.12 20.03
CA GLY A 323 -17.91 4.70 19.67
C GLY A 323 -18.77 4.49 18.43
N VAL A 324 -18.13 4.45 17.26
CA VAL A 324 -18.79 4.14 15.98
C VAL A 324 -17.97 3.11 15.21
N ALA A 325 -18.65 2.29 14.41
CA ALA A 325 -18.04 1.41 13.41
C ALA A 325 -18.16 2.09 12.04
N VAL A 326 -17.08 2.07 11.26
CA VAL A 326 -17.06 2.68 9.93
C VAL A 326 -16.51 1.69 8.92
N ILE A 327 -17.32 1.27 7.96
CA ILE A 327 -16.82 0.49 6.83
C ILE A 327 -16.36 1.49 5.78
N ILE A 328 -15.12 1.35 5.31
CA ILE A 328 -14.58 2.12 4.20
C ILE A 328 -14.29 1.22 3.01
N ASP A 329 -14.74 1.64 1.84
CA ASP A 329 -14.42 1.01 0.56
C ASP A 329 -13.69 2.05 -0.29
N LYS A 330 -12.35 2.00 -0.28
CA LYS A 330 -11.54 2.95 -1.04
C LYS A 330 -11.51 2.66 -2.53
N HIS A 331 -11.75 1.42 -2.94
CA HIS A 331 -11.90 1.08 -4.35
C HIS A 331 -13.09 1.84 -4.96
N ASN A 332 -14.26 1.76 -4.30
CA ASN A 332 -15.47 2.45 -4.75
C ASN A 332 -15.58 3.91 -4.25
N ASN A 333 -14.67 4.37 -3.38
CA ASN A 333 -14.74 5.67 -2.71
C ASN A 333 -16.05 5.86 -1.94
N LEU A 334 -16.47 4.82 -1.22
CA LEU A 334 -17.66 4.81 -0.37
C LEU A 334 -17.29 4.54 1.09
N PHE A 335 -18.18 4.92 1.99
CA PHE A 335 -18.11 4.58 3.40
C PHE A 335 -19.51 4.52 4.04
N TRP A 336 -19.61 3.78 5.13
CA TRP A 336 -20.82 3.64 5.95
C TRP A 336 -20.45 3.86 7.40
N VAL A 337 -21.34 4.46 8.19
CA VAL A 337 -21.11 4.78 9.60
C VAL A 337 -22.27 4.22 10.41
N HIS A 338 -21.96 3.44 11.44
CA HIS A 338 -22.95 2.89 12.38
C HIS A 338 -22.51 3.09 13.82
N ASN A 339 -23.46 3.14 14.74
CA ASN A 339 -23.12 3.23 16.16
C ASN A 339 -22.52 1.91 16.63
N LEU A 340 -21.56 1.99 17.55
CA LEU A 340 -20.93 0.80 18.10
C LEU A 340 -21.90 0.10 19.07
N ASP A 341 -22.73 -0.81 18.57
CA ASP A 341 -23.69 -1.59 19.33
C ASP A 341 -23.69 -3.08 18.93
N ARG A 342 -24.66 -3.87 19.43
CA ARG A 342 -24.72 -5.31 19.15
C ARG A 342 -25.18 -5.64 17.73
N GLN A 343 -25.68 -4.67 16.97
CA GLN A 343 -26.20 -4.88 15.62
C GLN A 343 -25.11 -4.72 14.55
N VAL A 344 -23.89 -4.33 14.92
CA VAL A 344 -22.77 -4.14 13.99
C VAL A 344 -22.55 -5.36 13.09
N TYR A 345 -22.65 -6.59 13.61
CA TYR A 345 -22.50 -7.80 12.77
C TYR A 345 -23.50 -7.87 11.62
N ASN A 346 -24.79 -7.69 11.90
CA ASN A 346 -25.84 -7.72 10.88
C ASN A 346 -25.72 -6.54 9.93
N TRP A 347 -25.40 -5.36 10.45
CA TRP A 347 -25.13 -4.17 9.64
C TRP A 347 -23.94 -4.38 8.69
N THR A 348 -22.84 -4.96 9.15
CA THR A 348 -21.69 -5.30 8.30
C THR A 348 -22.09 -6.26 7.18
N LEU A 349 -22.91 -7.29 7.49
CA LEU A 349 -23.46 -8.16 6.45
C LEU A 349 -24.35 -7.41 5.45
N ASP A 350 -25.21 -6.51 5.91
CA ASP A 350 -26.10 -5.75 5.03
C ASP A 350 -25.33 -4.77 4.13
N VAL A 351 -24.23 -4.18 4.64
CA VAL A 351 -23.28 -3.39 3.83
C VAL A 351 -22.60 -4.25 2.79
N LEU A 352 -22.01 -5.39 3.19
CA LEU A 352 -21.30 -6.29 2.27
C LEU A 352 -22.20 -6.91 1.20
N ASN A 353 -23.50 -7.08 1.50
CA ASN A 353 -24.51 -7.55 0.56
C ASN A 353 -25.16 -6.42 -0.26
N GLY A 354 -24.69 -5.17 -0.12
CA GLY A 354 -25.19 -4.03 -0.89
C GLY A 354 -26.60 -3.55 -0.54
N LYS A 355 -27.12 -3.93 0.64
CA LYS A 355 -28.44 -3.48 1.12
C LYS A 355 -28.40 -2.09 1.74
N GLU A 356 -27.25 -1.70 2.27
CA GLU A 356 -27.03 -0.38 2.88
C GLU A 356 -26.44 0.61 1.87
N ARG A 357 -26.99 1.82 1.81
CA ARG A 357 -26.51 2.85 0.88
C ARG A 357 -25.25 3.54 1.40
N GLY A 358 -24.17 3.44 0.63
CA GLY A 358 -22.90 4.10 0.94
C GLY A 358 -22.95 5.63 0.79
N SER A 359 -22.17 6.31 1.62
CA SER A 359 -21.85 7.74 1.48
C SER A 359 -20.46 7.90 0.84
N GLY A 360 -20.19 9.02 0.17
CA GLY A 360 -18.86 9.29 -0.40
C GLY A 360 -18.90 9.73 -1.86
N PRO A 361 -17.72 9.96 -2.47
CA PRO A 361 -17.64 10.34 -3.89
C PRO A 361 -18.20 9.30 -4.87
N GLY A 362 -18.12 8.01 -4.54
CA GLY A 362 -18.50 6.94 -5.46
C GLY A 362 -17.62 6.85 -6.71
N THR A 363 -18.11 6.14 -7.71
CA THR A 363 -17.43 5.91 -9.02
C THR A 363 -18.11 6.62 -10.19
N GLY A 364 -19.13 7.44 -9.94
CA GLY A 364 -19.93 8.11 -10.98
C GLY A 364 -19.27 9.33 -11.63
N VAL A 365 -19.99 9.97 -12.56
CA VAL A 365 -19.52 11.14 -13.33
C VAL A 365 -19.12 12.32 -12.43
N LEU A 366 -19.78 12.49 -11.29
CA LEU A 366 -19.49 13.55 -10.33
C LEU A 366 -18.35 13.22 -9.36
N LYS A 367 -17.67 12.08 -9.54
CA LYS A 367 -16.62 11.59 -8.63
C LYS A 367 -15.57 12.66 -8.35
N GLU A 368 -15.03 13.33 -9.38
CA GLU A 368 -13.95 14.32 -9.19
C GLU A 368 -14.37 15.50 -8.32
N TYR A 369 -15.59 16.01 -8.55
CA TYR A 369 -16.15 17.11 -7.78
C TYR A 369 -16.42 16.68 -6.34
N LEU A 370 -17.02 15.51 -6.15
CA LEU A 370 -17.27 14.97 -4.81
C LEU A 370 -15.97 14.61 -4.08
N MET A 371 -14.95 14.10 -4.77
CA MET A 371 -13.63 13.86 -4.18
C MET A 371 -13.05 15.17 -3.65
N LEU A 372 -13.10 16.25 -4.44
CA LEU A 372 -12.68 17.57 -3.97
C LEU A 372 -13.47 18.03 -2.73
N PHE A 373 -14.80 17.84 -2.73
CA PHE A 373 -15.66 18.13 -1.58
C PHE A 373 -15.17 17.39 -0.32
N TYR A 374 -14.99 16.07 -0.42
CA TYR A 374 -14.64 15.23 0.72
C TYR A 374 -13.20 15.44 1.19
N ASP A 375 -12.25 15.70 0.29
CA ASP A 375 -10.87 16.04 0.62
C ASP A 375 -10.80 17.37 1.39
N MET A 376 -11.58 18.36 0.96
CA MET A 376 -11.67 19.65 1.66
C MET A 376 -12.37 19.52 3.01
N ARG A 377 -13.41 18.67 3.10
CA ARG A 377 -14.06 18.32 4.37
C ARG A 377 -13.08 17.69 5.34
N ALA A 378 -12.26 16.75 4.85
CA ALA A 378 -11.24 16.06 5.62
C ALA A 378 -10.19 17.03 6.19
N LYS A 379 -9.73 17.99 5.37
CA LYS A 379 -8.84 19.08 5.83
C LYS A 379 -9.52 19.95 6.89
N GLY A 380 -10.82 20.23 6.72
CA GLY A 380 -11.61 21.08 7.60
C GLY A 380 -11.14 22.54 7.63
N GLY A 381 -11.66 23.32 8.57
CA GLY A 381 -11.32 24.73 8.74
C GLY A 381 -11.78 25.63 7.58
N TRP A 382 -11.14 26.80 7.44
CA TRP A 382 -11.42 27.77 6.37
C TRP A 382 -11.36 27.21 4.94
N PRO A 383 -10.39 26.33 4.58
CA PRO A 383 -10.33 25.76 3.23
C PRO A 383 -11.62 25.07 2.77
N TYR A 384 -12.32 24.38 3.69
CA TYR A 384 -13.61 23.78 3.40
C TYR A 384 -14.66 24.83 3.02
N TYR A 385 -14.79 25.89 3.81
CA TYR A 385 -15.78 26.95 3.56
C TYR A 385 -15.51 27.73 2.27
N PHE A 386 -14.25 27.95 1.89
CA PHE A 386 -13.91 28.62 0.63
C PHE A 386 -14.43 27.89 -0.61
N VAL A 387 -14.56 26.56 -0.58
CA VAL A 387 -15.13 25.81 -1.69
C VAL A 387 -16.64 26.02 -1.81
N PHE A 388 -17.35 26.17 -0.70
CA PHE A 388 -18.81 26.39 -0.70
C PHE A 388 -19.21 27.86 -0.79
N LEU A 389 -18.32 28.78 -0.43
CA LEU A 389 -18.62 30.21 -0.40
C LEU A 389 -19.13 30.73 -1.76
N PRO A 390 -18.53 30.38 -2.92
CA PRO A 390 -19.08 30.79 -4.22
C PRO A 390 -20.49 30.24 -4.48
N PHE A 391 -20.77 29.00 -4.09
CA PHE A 391 -22.11 28.40 -4.26
C PHE A 391 -23.12 29.05 -3.32
N GLY A 392 -22.75 29.31 -2.07
CA GLY A 392 -23.58 30.02 -1.11
C GLY A 392 -23.90 31.44 -1.58
N VAL A 393 -22.90 32.17 -2.09
CA VAL A 393 -23.07 33.52 -2.67
C VAL A 393 -23.96 33.47 -3.91
N MET A 394 -23.80 32.50 -4.80
CA MET A 394 -24.69 32.33 -5.97
C MET A 394 -26.13 32.06 -5.55
N ILE A 395 -26.36 31.11 -4.65
CA ILE A 395 -27.71 30.78 -4.16
C ILE A 395 -28.34 32.01 -3.51
N PHE A 396 -27.58 32.73 -2.68
CA PHE A 396 -28.04 33.96 -2.05
C PHE A 396 -28.36 35.07 -3.07
N ALA A 397 -27.54 35.24 -4.11
CA ALA A 397 -27.79 36.18 -5.20
C ALA A 397 -29.06 35.83 -5.99
N VAL A 398 -29.33 34.54 -6.23
CA VAL A 398 -30.58 34.07 -6.87
C VAL A 398 -31.78 34.40 -5.99
N PHE A 399 -31.70 34.16 -4.67
CA PHE A 399 -32.77 34.54 -3.74
C PHE A 399 -33.02 36.05 -3.73
N ILE A 400 -31.97 36.88 -3.75
CA ILE A 400 -32.10 38.34 -3.86
C ILE A 400 -32.78 38.72 -5.17
N ALA A 401 -32.38 38.12 -6.30
CA ALA A 401 -32.97 38.41 -7.59
C ALA A 401 -34.47 38.05 -7.62
N ILE A 402 -34.86 36.88 -7.10
CA ILE A 402 -36.27 36.46 -6.97
C ILE A 402 -37.04 37.45 -6.08
N PHE A 403 -36.46 37.85 -4.95
CA PHE A 403 -37.06 38.82 -4.04
C PHE A 403 -37.28 40.18 -4.73
N VAL A 404 -36.27 40.72 -5.41
CA VAL A 404 -36.36 41.99 -6.15
C VAL A 404 -37.42 41.92 -7.26
N LEU A 405 -37.48 40.81 -8.01
CA LEU A 405 -38.48 40.60 -9.05
C LEU A 405 -39.90 40.55 -8.46
N ALA A 406 -40.09 39.85 -7.33
CA ALA A 406 -41.39 39.76 -6.67
C ALA A 406 -41.92 41.13 -6.19
N PHE A 407 -41.03 42.01 -5.70
CA PHE A 407 -41.41 43.38 -5.31
C PHE A 407 -41.56 44.34 -6.50
N SER A 408 -40.88 44.08 -7.62
CA SER A 408 -41.00 44.91 -8.82
C SER A 408 -42.27 44.63 -9.62
N ILE A 409 -42.83 43.42 -9.49
CA ILE A 409 -44.14 43.05 -10.03
C ILE A 409 -45.20 43.60 -9.06
N ASP A 410 -45.46 44.90 -9.15
CA ASP A 410 -46.51 45.58 -8.39
C ASP A 410 -47.90 45.13 -8.90
N PRO A 411 -48.65 44.32 -8.12
CA PRO A 411 -49.96 43.82 -8.55
C PRO A 411 -50.98 44.95 -8.74
N THR A 412 -50.72 46.16 -8.21
CA THR A 412 -51.64 47.30 -8.31
C THR A 412 -51.60 47.99 -9.68
N LYS A 413 -50.55 47.79 -10.48
CA LYS A 413 -50.47 48.37 -11.84
C LYS A 413 -51.35 47.63 -12.87
N GLY A 414 -51.84 46.42 -12.55
CA GLY A 414 -52.69 45.62 -13.45
C GLY A 414 -54.20 45.93 -13.38
N GLN A 415 -54.69 46.65 -12.37
CA GLN A 415 -56.14 46.88 -12.19
C GLN A 415 -56.70 48.12 -12.91
N LYS A 416 -55.87 48.93 -13.58
CA LYS A 416 -56.33 50.14 -14.28
C LYS A 416 -56.86 49.95 -15.71
N TYR A 417 -56.87 48.73 -16.27
CA TYR A 417 -57.27 48.47 -17.66
C TYR A 417 -58.50 47.53 -17.83
N LYS A 418 -59.38 47.43 -16.82
CA LYS A 418 -60.70 46.78 -16.98
C LYS A 418 -61.82 47.71 -16.49
N LYS A 419 -62.10 48.74 -17.28
CA LYS A 419 -63.37 49.47 -17.30
C LYS A 419 -63.64 49.87 -18.76
N GLU A 420 -64.28 48.97 -19.49
CA GLU A 420 -65.21 49.26 -20.58
C GLU A 420 -66.44 48.39 -20.38
#